data_AF-A0A7Y4TB25-F1
#
_entry.id   AF-A0A7Y4TB25-F1
#
_cell.length_a   1.000
_cell.length_b   1.000
_cell.length_c   1.000
_cell.angle_alpha   90.00
_cell.angle_beta   90.00
_cell.angle_gamma   90.00
#
_symmetry.space_group_name_H-M   'P 1'
#
loop_
_entity.id
_entity.type
_entity.pdbx_description
1 polymer ?
#
loop_
_entity_poly.entity_id
_entity_poly.type
_entity_poly.pdbx_seq_one_letter_code
_entity_poly.pdbx_strand_id
1 'polypeptide(L)'
;MRLPTAFIVVFAAFGLAACGTTQYDNDPDYDGGFSDGCATGTARSPGTPVTKPVRDQQLWDVSEGYRAGWRAGYGSCSPASRGEIPGDR
;
A
#
# COMPACT_ATOMS: atom_id res chain seq x y z
N MET A 1 -2.37 32.69 -28.33
CA MET A 1 -3.45 32.08 -27.52
C MET A 1 -2.85 31.69 -26.18
N ARG A 2 -3.35 32.27 -25.08
CA ARG A 2 -2.87 31.97 -23.72
C ARG A 2 -3.55 30.68 -23.26
N LEU A 3 -2.77 29.61 -23.02
CA LEU A 3 -3.31 28.34 -22.54
C LEU A 3 -3.94 28.56 -21.15
N PRO A 4 -5.16 28.08 -20.91
CA PRO A 4 -5.84 28.30 -19.65
C PRO A 4 -5.20 27.42 -18.57
N THR A 5 -4.66 28.07 -17.54
CA THR A 5 -4.09 27.51 -16.30
C THR A 5 -5.07 26.63 -15.50
N ALA A 6 -6.29 26.45 -15.99
CA ALA A 6 -7.38 25.73 -15.33
C ALA A 6 -7.32 24.20 -15.50
N PHE A 7 -6.54 23.68 -16.46
CA PHE A 7 -6.50 22.23 -16.72
C PHE A 7 -5.65 21.41 -15.75
N ILE A 8 -4.86 22.05 -14.86
CA ILE A 8 -3.92 21.36 -13.97
C ILE A 8 -4.59 20.88 -12.67
N VAL A 9 -5.74 21.43 -12.29
CA VAL A 9 -6.35 21.14 -10.97
C VAL A 9 -7.12 19.81 -10.93
N VAL A 10 -7.49 19.23 -12.08
CA VAL A 10 -8.38 18.05 -12.12
C VAL A 10 -7.65 16.72 -11.84
N PHE A 11 -6.32 16.67 -11.95
CA PHE A 11 -5.57 15.42 -11.70
C PHE A 11 -5.25 15.14 -10.23
N ALA A 12 -5.52 16.08 -9.32
CA ALA A 12 -5.18 15.93 -7.90
C ALA A 12 -6.20 15.13 -7.07
N ALA A 13 -7.31 14.65 -7.67
CA ALA A 13 -8.42 14.04 -6.92
C ALA A 13 -8.66 12.54 -7.18
N PHE A 14 -7.90 11.89 -8.07
CA PHE A 14 -8.08 10.45 -8.38
C PHE A 14 -7.18 9.52 -7.52
N GLY A 15 -6.97 9.88 -6.25
CA GLY A 15 -6.24 9.05 -5.29
C GLY A 15 -7.12 8.15 -4.41
N LEU A 16 -8.46 8.27 -4.49
CA LEU A 16 -9.39 7.53 -3.64
C LEU A 16 -10.35 6.70 -4.50
N ALA A 17 -9.96 5.46 -4.81
CA ALA A 17 -10.85 4.29 -4.90
C ALA A 17 -10.19 3.19 -5.76
N ALA A 18 -9.13 2.57 -5.25
CA ALA A 18 -8.96 1.15 -5.52
C ALA A 18 -9.93 0.40 -4.58
N CYS A 19 -11.24 0.48 -4.88
CA CYS A 19 -12.24 -0.32 -4.19
C CYS A 19 -12.19 -1.74 -4.78
N GLY A 20 -11.11 -2.46 -4.47
CA GLY A 20 -10.98 -3.87 -4.78
C GLY A 20 -11.59 -4.63 -3.63
N THR A 21 -12.79 -5.18 -3.80
CA THR A 21 -13.39 -6.06 -2.80
C THR A 21 -12.50 -7.30 -2.66
N THR A 22 -11.87 -7.48 -1.51
CA THR A 22 -11.07 -8.66 -1.22
C THR A 22 -11.93 -9.68 -0.48
N GLN A 23 -11.60 -10.97 -0.60
CA GLN A 23 -12.26 -12.01 0.19
C GLN A 23 -12.08 -11.81 1.72
N TYR A 24 -11.14 -10.95 2.11
CA TYR A 24 -10.82 -10.57 3.49
C TYR A 24 -11.45 -9.24 3.91
N ASP A 25 -12.39 -8.68 3.15
CA ASP A 25 -13.07 -7.41 3.50
C ASP A 25 -13.79 -7.45 4.87
N ASN A 26 -14.15 -8.65 5.35
CA ASN A 26 -14.76 -8.87 6.66
C ASN A 26 -13.78 -9.41 7.70
N ASP A 27 -12.50 -9.56 7.36
CA ASP A 27 -11.47 -10.05 8.27
C ASP A 27 -11.01 -8.87 9.16
N PRO A 28 -11.11 -8.98 10.49
CA PRO A 28 -10.77 -7.88 11.39
C PRO A 28 -9.29 -7.50 11.37
N ASP A 29 -8.41 -8.39 10.91
CA ASP A 29 -6.97 -8.11 10.86
C ASP A 29 -6.55 -7.42 9.55
N TYR A 30 -7.43 -7.37 8.55
CA TYR A 30 -7.13 -6.81 7.23
C TYR A 30 -6.71 -5.34 7.31
N ASP A 31 -7.46 -4.52 8.05
CA ASP A 31 -7.19 -3.08 8.18
C ASP A 31 -5.86 -2.80 8.89
N GLY A 32 -5.53 -3.60 9.91
CA GLY A 32 -4.24 -3.55 10.59
C GLY A 32 -3.09 -3.88 9.64
N GLY A 33 -3.25 -4.94 8.86
CA GLY A 33 -2.32 -5.30 7.79
C GLY A 33 -2.13 -4.17 6.79
N PHE A 34 -3.23 -3.60 6.28
CA PHE A 34 -3.20 -2.51 5.31
C PHE A 34 -2.41 -1.30 5.80
N SER A 35 -2.64 -0.87 7.03
CA SER A 35 -1.90 0.24 7.66
C SER A 35 -0.39 -0.03 7.70
N ASP A 36 0.01 -1.21 8.15
CA ASP A 36 1.43 -1.61 8.25
C ASP A 36 2.11 -1.76 6.88
N GLY A 37 1.37 -2.28 5.90
CA GLY A 37 1.80 -2.36 4.52
C GLY A 37 2.06 -0.97 3.94
N CYS A 38 1.13 -0.05 4.15
CA CYS A 38 1.27 1.34 3.71
C CYS A 38 2.46 2.04 4.39
N ALA A 39 2.67 1.83 5.69
CA ALA A 39 3.84 2.33 6.42
C ALA A 39 5.15 1.78 5.84
N THR A 40 5.19 0.49 5.49
CA THR A 40 6.35 -0.11 4.81
C THR A 40 6.58 0.51 3.43
N GLY A 41 5.51 0.69 2.65
CA GLY A 41 5.58 1.26 1.30
C GLY A 41 6.09 2.69 1.30
N THR A 42 5.60 3.53 2.21
CA THR A 42 6.00 4.94 2.35
C THR A 42 7.40 5.12 2.90
N ALA A 43 7.89 4.20 3.73
CA ALA A 43 9.26 4.22 4.24
C ALA A 43 10.32 3.92 3.17
N ARG A 44 9.94 3.42 1.98
CA ARG A 44 10.88 3.19 0.87
C ARG A 44 11.13 4.47 0.09
N SER A 45 12.39 4.92 0.11
CA SER A 45 12.89 5.90 -0.86
C SER A 45 13.60 5.19 -2.03
N PRO A 46 13.50 5.73 -3.26
CA PRO A 46 14.26 5.20 -4.39
C PRO A 46 15.77 5.19 -4.10
N GLY A 47 16.45 4.09 -4.41
CA GLY A 47 17.91 3.97 -4.24
C GLY A 47 18.39 3.64 -2.82
N THR A 48 17.49 3.44 -1.86
CA THR A 48 17.84 2.98 -0.50
C THR A 48 17.75 1.46 -0.40
N PRO A 49 18.61 0.78 0.38
CA PRO A 49 18.50 -0.66 0.62
C PRO A 49 17.13 -1.04 1.17
N VAL A 50 16.73 -2.30 0.96
CA VAL A 50 15.47 -2.83 1.50
C VAL A 50 15.47 -2.66 3.03
N THR A 51 14.61 -1.78 3.52
CA THR A 51 14.36 -1.61 4.95
C THR A 51 13.55 -2.79 5.47
N LYS A 52 13.68 -3.08 6.77
CA LYS A 52 12.87 -4.09 7.43
C LYS A 52 11.38 -3.71 7.27
N PRO A 53 10.49 -4.63 6.84
CA PRO A 53 9.07 -4.33 6.73
C PRO A 53 8.48 -3.98 8.09
N VAL A 54 7.60 -2.98 8.11
CA VAL A 54 6.72 -2.67 9.25
C VAL A 54 5.59 -3.69 9.21
N ARG A 55 5.56 -4.60 10.20
CA ARG A 55 4.49 -5.60 10.35
C ARG A 55 4.44 -6.13 11.78
N ASP A 56 3.25 -6.51 12.23
CA ASP A 56 3.01 -7.39 13.36
C ASP A 56 3.41 -8.81 12.96
N GLN A 57 4.44 -9.35 13.62
CA GLN A 57 4.97 -10.66 13.26
C GLN A 57 4.04 -11.80 13.68
N GLN A 58 3.28 -11.66 14.78
CA GLN A 58 2.34 -12.68 15.22
C GLN A 58 1.20 -12.82 14.23
N LEU A 59 0.62 -11.71 13.80
CA LEU A 59 -0.47 -11.70 12.80
C LEU A 59 0.04 -12.10 11.42
N TRP A 60 1.26 -11.71 11.04
CA TRP A 60 1.88 -12.14 9.79
C TRP A 60 1.93 -13.66 9.64
N ASP A 61 2.28 -14.35 10.73
CA ASP A 61 2.48 -15.80 10.71
C ASP A 61 1.15 -16.56 10.66
N VAL A 62 0.08 -16.03 11.28
CA VAL A 62 -1.17 -16.78 11.49
C VAL A 62 -2.38 -16.28 10.72
N SER A 63 -2.42 -14.99 10.34
CA SER A 63 -3.60 -14.35 9.76
C SER A 63 -3.43 -14.10 8.26
N GLU A 64 -4.27 -14.75 7.46
CA GLU A 64 -4.27 -14.55 6.01
C GLU A 64 -4.81 -13.16 5.64
N GLY A 65 -5.84 -12.70 6.36
CA GLY A 65 -6.42 -11.37 6.21
C GLY A 65 -5.40 -10.27 6.49
N TYR A 66 -4.64 -10.41 7.57
CA TYR A 66 -3.53 -9.50 7.87
C TYR A 66 -2.51 -9.41 6.71
N ARG A 67 -2.04 -10.56 6.21
CA ARG A 67 -1.08 -10.59 5.08
C ARG A 67 -1.67 -10.00 3.81
N ALA A 68 -2.94 -10.25 3.54
CA ALA A 68 -3.63 -9.72 2.37
C ALA A 68 -3.74 -8.19 2.45
N GLY A 69 -4.19 -7.66 3.60
CA GLY A 69 -4.24 -6.23 3.87
C GLY A 69 -2.86 -5.60 3.72
N TRP A 70 -1.84 -6.20 4.30
CA TRP A 70 -0.46 -5.71 4.21
C TRP A 70 0.05 -5.60 2.77
N ARG A 71 -0.18 -6.61 1.93
CA ARG A 71 0.19 -6.55 0.51
C ARG A 71 -0.56 -5.45 -0.23
N ALA A 72 -1.87 -5.30 0.06
CA ALA A 72 -2.69 -4.25 -0.53
C ALA A 72 -2.17 -2.86 -0.16
N GLY A 73 -1.98 -2.58 1.14
CA GLY A 73 -1.47 -1.29 1.63
C GLY A 73 -0.07 -0.97 1.12
N TYR A 74 0.82 -1.97 1.07
CA TYR A 74 2.16 -1.81 0.49
C TYR A 74 2.10 -1.40 -0.98
N GLY A 75 1.26 -2.06 -1.78
CA GLY A 75 1.04 -1.71 -3.18
C GLY A 75 0.42 -0.33 -3.37
N SER A 76 -0.51 0.06 -2.48
CA SER A 76 -1.19 1.35 -2.54
C SER A 76 -0.28 2.54 -2.22
N CYS A 77 0.63 2.39 -1.26
CA CYS A 77 1.43 3.52 -0.76
C CYS A 77 2.90 3.50 -1.16
N SER A 78 3.36 2.46 -1.86
CA SER A 78 4.76 2.39 -2.27
C SER A 78 5.02 3.20 -3.54
N PRO A 79 5.96 4.17 -3.52
CA PRO A 79 6.24 5.06 -4.65
C PRO A 79 6.90 4.36 -5.85
N ALA A 80 7.31 3.09 -5.72
CA ALA A 80 8.12 2.38 -6.71
C ALA A 80 7.64 0.96 -7.07
N SER A 81 6.46 0.53 -6.62
CA SER A 81 6.16 -0.91 -6.60
C SER A 81 5.64 -1.48 -7.92
N ARG A 82 6.57 -2.03 -8.71
CA ARG A 82 6.28 -3.07 -9.72
C ARG A 82 7.17 -4.31 -9.62
N GLY A 83 7.97 -4.45 -8.56
CA GLY A 83 9.09 -5.42 -8.55
C GLY A 83 9.12 -6.41 -7.38
N GLU A 84 9.39 -5.95 -6.15
CA GLU A 84 9.75 -6.86 -5.04
C GLU A 84 9.05 -6.43 -3.75
N ILE A 85 8.13 -7.29 -3.26
CA ILE A 85 7.46 -7.13 -1.97
C ILE A 85 8.39 -7.67 -0.87
N PRO A 86 8.79 -6.86 0.14
CA PRO A 86 9.67 -7.34 1.21
C PRO A 86 9.04 -8.46 2.04
N GLY A 87 9.72 -9.60 2.14
CA GLY A 87 9.33 -10.68 3.07
C GLY A 87 8.08 -11.45 2.65
N ASP A 88 7.77 -11.47 1.36
CA ASP A 88 6.71 -12.28 0.75
C ASP A 88 7.10 -13.75 0.48
N ARG A 89 8.40 -14.07 0.56
CA ARG A 89 8.96 -15.43 0.50
C ARG A 89 8.95 -16.13 1.87
#